data_AF-F4B320-F1
#
_entry.id   AF-F4B320-F1
#
_cell.length_a   1.000
_cell.length_b   1.000
_cell.length_c   1.000
_cell.angle_alpha   90.00
_cell.angle_beta   90.00
_cell.angle_gamma   90.00
#
_symmetry.space_group_name_H-M   'P 1'
#
loop_
_entity.id
_entity.type
_entity.pdbx_description
1 polymer ?
#
loop_
_entity_poly.entity_id
_entity_poly.type
_entity_poly.pdbx_seq_one_letter_code
_entity_poly.pdbx_strand_id
1 'polypeptide(L)'
;MVKRTTKNNEQLQYYSALGFFKQARISAERINFNSGLEGFELSPVSATCYTFAAELLLKLLHNISPSKPSKSGHKLEELFDYLPLETQKKIERNFNSKKLKTNSKEKLKAVKFTYNTSLNNNSDREDKNDITNLNIKELLRLHNDSFVNWRYSYEVKNYTYSIEFNFKLIDDFVESLIETIENEIR
;
A
#
# COMPACT_ATOMS: atom_id res chain seq x y z
N MET A 1 -1.84 35.91 -12.10
CA MET A 1 -2.50 35.66 -10.80
C MET A 1 -3.04 34.22 -10.79
N VAL A 2 -2.17 33.20 -10.62
CA VAL A 2 -2.52 31.74 -10.60
C VAL A 2 -1.57 30.95 -9.67
N LYS A 3 -1.05 31.54 -8.58
CA LYS A 3 -0.12 30.87 -7.66
C LYS A 3 -0.72 30.43 -6.31
N ARG A 4 -1.97 30.84 -6.01
CA ARG A 4 -2.61 30.58 -4.70
C ARG A 4 -3.43 29.28 -4.66
N THR A 5 -3.88 28.77 -5.81
CA THR A 5 -4.77 27.59 -5.92
C THR A 5 -4.02 26.26 -5.82
N THR A 6 -2.80 26.16 -6.35
CA THR A 6 -2.01 24.92 -6.39
C THR A 6 -1.63 24.42 -4.99
N LYS A 7 -1.19 25.35 -4.12
CA LYS A 7 -0.81 25.05 -2.73
C LYS A 7 -1.99 24.52 -1.89
N ASN A 8 -3.22 24.95 -2.20
CA ASN A 8 -4.40 24.47 -1.50
C ASN A 8 -4.76 23.03 -1.94
N ASN A 9 -4.62 22.71 -3.23
CA ASN A 9 -4.91 21.37 -3.75
C ASN A 9 -3.90 20.32 -3.25
N GLU A 10 -2.62 20.67 -3.18
CA GLU A 10 -1.57 19.81 -2.62
C GLU A 10 -1.81 19.50 -1.14
N GLN A 11 -2.19 20.51 -0.36
CA GLN A 11 -2.51 20.37 1.05
C GLN A 11 -3.77 19.50 1.26
N LEU A 12 -4.82 19.72 0.47
CA LEU A 12 -6.02 18.88 0.51
C LEU A 12 -5.70 17.42 0.15
N GLN A 13 -4.92 17.19 -0.92
CA GLN A 13 -4.48 15.85 -1.32
C GLN A 13 -3.66 15.17 -0.21
N TYR A 14 -2.75 15.90 0.45
CA TYR A 14 -1.98 15.38 1.58
C TYR A 14 -2.89 14.91 2.72
N TYR A 15 -3.80 15.77 3.18
CA TYR A 15 -4.69 15.40 4.28
C TYR A 15 -5.70 14.31 3.90
N SER A 16 -6.16 14.27 2.65
CA SER A 16 -6.97 13.14 2.16
C SER A 16 -6.19 11.83 2.25
N ALA A 17 -4.92 11.81 1.81
CA ALA A 17 -4.08 10.63 1.89
C ALA A 17 -3.84 10.19 3.35
N LEU A 18 -3.58 11.13 4.27
CA LEU A 18 -3.45 10.84 5.69
C LEU A 18 -4.73 10.25 6.29
N GLY A 19 -5.89 10.73 5.85
CA GLY A 19 -7.19 10.18 6.27
C GLY A 19 -7.35 8.71 5.87
N PHE A 20 -7.07 8.39 4.61
CA PHE A 20 -7.08 7.00 4.13
C PHE A 20 -6.08 6.12 4.86
N PHE A 21 -4.85 6.60 5.03
CA PHE A 21 -3.79 5.88 5.72
C PHE A 21 -4.16 5.56 7.18
N LYS A 22 -4.65 6.55 7.92
CA LYS A 22 -5.11 6.37 9.31
C LYS A 22 -6.18 5.29 9.38
N GLN A 23 -7.14 5.32 8.46
CA GLN A 23 -8.23 4.35 8.49
C GLN A 23 -7.80 2.95 8.04
N ALA A 24 -6.87 2.87 7.09
CA ALA A 24 -6.25 1.63 6.69
C ALA A 24 -5.57 0.94 7.88
N ARG A 25 -4.79 1.69 8.66
CA ARG A 25 -4.09 1.20 9.86
C ARG A 25 -5.04 0.74 10.95
N ILE A 26 -6.06 1.55 11.28
CA ILE A 26 -7.08 1.18 12.28
C ILE A 26 -7.76 -0.15 11.91
N SER A 27 -8.15 -0.32 10.64
CA SER A 27 -8.76 -1.56 10.18
C SER A 27 -7.77 -2.72 10.22
N ALA A 28 -6.52 -2.53 9.75
CA ALA A 28 -5.52 -3.59 9.71
C ALA A 28 -5.15 -4.13 11.09
N GLU A 29 -4.99 -3.25 12.09
CA GLU A 29 -4.66 -3.64 13.46
C GLU A 29 -5.77 -4.45 14.15
N ARG A 30 -7.01 -4.31 13.66
CA ARG A 30 -8.19 -5.04 14.16
C ARG A 30 -8.39 -6.38 13.47
N ILE A 31 -7.64 -6.68 12.39
CA ILE A 31 -7.80 -7.95 11.69
C ILE A 31 -7.36 -9.08 12.61
N ASN A 32 -8.32 -9.89 13.03
CA ASN A 32 -8.10 -11.11 13.77
C ASN A 32 -8.45 -12.31 12.88
N PHE A 33 -7.45 -13.11 12.51
CA PHE A 33 -7.67 -14.28 11.65
C PHE A 33 -8.28 -15.46 12.41
N ASN A 34 -8.34 -15.39 13.74
CA ASN A 34 -8.93 -16.44 14.57
C ASN A 34 -10.45 -16.27 14.77
N SER A 35 -11.05 -15.16 14.32
CA SER A 35 -12.47 -14.84 14.55
C SER A 35 -13.41 -15.06 13.36
N GLY A 36 -12.98 -15.79 12.32
CA GLY A 36 -13.86 -16.17 11.19
C GLY A 36 -13.96 -15.09 10.10
N LEU A 37 -15.16 -14.57 9.86
CA LEU A 37 -15.47 -13.68 8.70
C LEU A 37 -14.89 -12.26 8.83
N GLU A 38 -14.52 -11.81 10.04
CA GLU A 38 -13.98 -10.46 10.27
C GLU A 38 -12.74 -10.16 9.43
N GLY A 39 -11.92 -11.18 9.14
CA GLY A 39 -10.77 -11.05 8.24
C GLY A 39 -11.17 -10.64 6.82
N PHE A 40 -12.29 -11.17 6.31
CA PHE A 40 -12.82 -10.83 4.99
C PHE A 40 -13.56 -9.49 4.97
N GLU A 41 -14.03 -9.01 6.12
CA GLU A 41 -14.65 -7.68 6.24
C GLU A 41 -13.59 -6.57 6.23
N LEU A 42 -12.55 -6.72 7.05
CA LEU A 42 -11.59 -5.64 7.31
C LEU A 42 -10.42 -5.60 6.32
N SER A 43 -10.00 -6.76 5.78
CA SER A 43 -8.84 -6.80 4.88
C SER A 43 -9.03 -6.05 3.56
N PRO A 44 -10.16 -6.21 2.83
CA PRO A 44 -10.36 -5.48 1.58
C PRO A 44 -10.42 -3.97 1.79
N VAL A 45 -11.08 -3.53 2.87
CA VAL A 45 -11.19 -2.12 3.25
C VAL A 45 -9.81 -1.55 3.55
N SER A 46 -9.05 -2.22 4.41
CA SER A 46 -7.71 -1.77 4.78
C SER A 46 -6.77 -1.76 3.58
N ALA A 47 -6.75 -2.82 2.77
CA ALA A 47 -5.90 -2.91 1.59
C ALA A 47 -6.17 -1.77 0.60
N THR A 48 -7.45 -1.52 0.29
CA THR A 48 -7.87 -0.44 -0.60
C THR A 48 -7.46 0.93 -0.07
N CYS A 49 -7.68 1.19 1.23
CA CYS A 49 -7.29 2.45 1.85
C CYS A 49 -5.77 2.66 1.86
N TYR A 50 -4.99 1.62 2.15
CA TYR A 50 -3.52 1.69 2.08
C TYR A 50 -3.03 1.99 0.67
N THR A 51 -3.51 1.25 -0.33
CA THR A 51 -3.08 1.48 -1.71
C THR A 51 -3.49 2.84 -2.23
N PHE A 52 -4.69 3.33 -1.86
CA PHE A 52 -5.14 4.64 -2.28
C PHE A 52 -4.37 5.77 -1.57
N ALA A 53 -4.05 5.61 -0.29
CA ALA A 53 -3.16 6.54 0.42
C ALA A 53 -1.78 6.61 -0.24
N ALA A 54 -1.18 5.46 -0.56
CA ALA A 54 0.10 5.38 -1.26
C ALA A 54 0.05 6.06 -2.63
N GLU A 55 -1.01 5.81 -3.41
CA GLU A 55 -1.23 6.45 -4.71
C GLU A 55 -1.30 7.98 -4.59
N LEU A 56 -2.09 8.50 -3.65
CA LEU A 56 -2.24 9.94 -3.45
C LEU A 56 -0.92 10.59 -3.02
N LEU A 57 -0.13 9.95 -2.16
CA LEU A 57 1.16 10.48 -1.71
C LEU A 57 2.22 10.44 -2.83
N LEU A 58 2.27 9.37 -3.62
CA LEU A 58 3.15 9.30 -4.80
C LEU A 58 2.79 10.40 -5.81
N LYS A 59 1.51 10.61 -6.08
CA LYS A 59 1.05 11.72 -6.94
C LYS A 59 1.38 13.08 -6.36
N LEU A 60 1.31 13.24 -5.04
CA LEU A 60 1.70 14.49 -4.39
C LEU A 60 3.19 14.76 -4.58
N LEU A 61 4.05 13.75 -4.43
CA LEU A 61 5.48 13.87 -4.73
C LEU A 61 5.76 14.31 -6.16
N HIS A 62 4.98 13.85 -7.14
CA HIS A 62 5.06 14.36 -8.52
C HIS A 62 4.67 15.83 -8.61
N ASN A 63 3.59 16.23 -7.94
CA ASN A 63 3.08 17.60 -8.00
C ASN A 63 4.01 18.63 -7.34
N ILE A 64 4.67 18.25 -6.24
CA ILE A 64 5.62 19.13 -5.54
C ILE A 64 7.03 19.06 -6.13
N SER A 65 7.34 18.04 -6.94
CA SER A 65 8.64 17.95 -7.61
C SER A 65 8.70 18.92 -8.80
N PRO A 66 9.70 19.82 -8.86
CA PRO A 66 9.82 20.81 -9.93
C PRO A 66 10.17 20.21 -11.31
N SER A 67 10.47 18.91 -11.37
CA SER A 67 11.14 18.29 -12.50
C SER A 67 10.24 17.46 -13.44
N LYS A 68 9.00 17.13 -13.05
CA LYS A 68 8.13 16.26 -13.86
C LYS A 68 6.66 16.67 -13.82
N PRO A 69 5.93 16.54 -14.95
CA PRO A 69 4.48 16.76 -14.96
C PRO A 69 3.76 15.68 -14.14
N SER A 70 2.59 16.04 -13.62
CA SER A 70 1.63 15.12 -13.01
C SER A 70 1.49 13.83 -13.81
N LYS A 71 1.64 12.68 -13.13
CA LYS A 71 1.48 11.36 -13.73
C LYS A 71 0.06 10.85 -13.50
N SER A 72 -0.66 10.62 -14.60
CA SER A 72 -1.95 9.93 -14.59
C SER A 72 -1.75 8.41 -14.47
N GLY A 73 -2.74 7.72 -13.90
CA GLY A 73 -2.68 6.28 -13.61
C GLY A 73 -2.80 5.96 -12.12
N HIS A 74 -2.86 4.67 -11.79
CA HIS A 74 -3.02 4.16 -10.42
C HIS A 74 -1.97 3.10 -10.03
N LYS A 75 -1.17 2.62 -10.99
CA LYS A 75 -0.14 1.61 -10.72
C LYS A 75 0.98 2.21 -9.88
N LEU A 76 1.12 1.73 -8.66
CA LEU A 76 2.07 2.22 -7.66
C LEU A 76 3.52 2.08 -8.12
N GLU A 77 3.88 0.96 -8.76
CA GLU A 77 5.24 0.73 -9.28
C GLU A 77 5.60 1.79 -10.33
N GLU A 78 4.70 2.04 -11.29
CA GLU A 78 4.90 3.06 -12.31
C GLU A 78 4.96 4.46 -11.69
N LEU A 79 4.09 4.77 -10.73
CA LEU A 79 4.13 6.06 -10.04
C LEU A 79 5.45 6.28 -9.29
N PHE A 80 6.01 5.24 -8.67
CA PHE A 80 7.30 5.29 -7.97
C PHE A 80 8.49 5.42 -8.92
N ASP A 81 8.55 4.56 -9.96
CA ASP A 81 9.66 4.54 -10.93
C ASP A 81 9.77 5.86 -11.70
N TYR A 82 8.66 6.60 -11.85
CA TYR A 82 8.67 7.91 -12.49
C TYR A 82 9.17 9.04 -11.58
N LEU A 83 9.34 8.86 -10.28
CA LEU A 83 9.89 9.90 -9.41
C LEU A 83 11.36 10.23 -9.78
N PRO A 84 11.90 11.38 -9.37
CA PRO A 84 13.35 11.63 -9.48
C PRO A 84 14.15 10.55 -8.72
N LEU A 85 15.29 10.14 -9.27
CA LEU A 85 16.12 9.07 -8.69
C LEU A 85 16.51 9.35 -7.23
N GLU A 86 16.80 10.60 -6.90
CA GLU A 86 17.15 10.99 -5.53
C GLU A 86 15.97 10.85 -4.57
N THR A 87 14.75 11.17 -5.01
CA THR A 87 13.52 10.94 -4.25
C THR A 87 13.28 9.44 -4.05
N GLN A 88 13.44 8.62 -5.11
CA GLN A 88 13.31 7.16 -5.01
C GLN A 88 14.27 6.58 -3.97
N LYS A 89 15.56 6.95 -4.04
CA LYS A 89 16.59 6.50 -3.09
C LYS A 89 16.30 6.96 -1.65
N LYS A 90 15.69 8.12 -1.46
CA LYS A 90 15.32 8.64 -0.13
C LYS A 90 14.18 7.80 0.46
N ILE A 91 13.15 7.53 -0.32
CA ILE A 91 12.02 6.66 0.08
C ILE A 91 12.53 5.25 0.38
N GLU A 92 13.37 4.68 -0.49
CA GLU A 92 13.91 3.33 -0.31
C GLU A 92 14.77 3.20 0.95
N ARG A 93 15.62 4.19 1.25
CA ARG A 93 16.37 4.23 2.50
C ARG A 93 15.45 4.27 3.72
N ASN A 94 14.43 5.11 3.69
CA ASN A 94 13.46 5.24 4.78
C ASN A 94 12.66 3.95 4.99
N PHE A 95 12.23 3.32 3.89
CA PHE A 95 11.50 2.06 3.91
C PHE A 95 12.35 0.93 4.47
N ASN A 96 13.58 0.75 3.98
CA ASN A 96 14.47 -0.31 4.45
C ASN A 96 14.81 -0.13 5.95
N SER A 97 15.01 1.11 6.40
CA SER A 97 15.22 1.43 7.81
C SER A 97 14.02 1.04 8.68
N LYS A 98 12.78 1.25 8.20
CA LYS A 98 11.55 0.87 8.90
C LYS A 98 11.28 -0.65 8.85
N LYS A 99 11.49 -1.28 7.69
CA LYS A 99 11.35 -2.73 7.50
C LYS A 99 12.23 -3.53 8.47
N LEU A 100 13.45 -3.06 8.73
CA LEU A 100 14.38 -3.70 9.67
C LEU A 100 14.01 -3.51 11.15
N LYS A 101 13.15 -2.54 11.47
CA LYS A 101 12.69 -2.30 12.85
C LYS A 101 11.47 -3.17 13.12
N THR A 102 11.69 -4.44 13.45
CA THR A 102 10.61 -5.31 13.94
C THR A 102 10.40 -5.05 15.43
N ASN A 103 9.22 -4.54 15.79
CA ASN A 103 8.84 -4.41 17.20
C ASN A 103 8.05 -5.65 17.64
N SER A 104 8.36 -6.19 18.82
CA SER A 104 7.63 -7.33 19.40
C SER A 104 6.15 -7.07 19.71
N LYS A 105 5.68 -5.82 19.55
CA LYS A 105 4.28 -5.38 19.74
C LYS A 105 3.54 -5.12 18.43
N GLU A 106 4.14 -5.44 17.30
CA GLU A 106 3.62 -5.13 15.98
C GLU A 106 2.35 -5.91 15.68
N LYS A 107 1.26 -5.18 15.40
CA LYS A 107 -0.08 -5.76 15.17
C LYS A 107 -0.39 -6.01 13.69
N LEU A 108 0.35 -5.37 12.79
CA LEU A 108 0.16 -5.48 11.35
C LEU A 108 0.77 -6.79 10.85
N LYS A 109 0.02 -7.53 10.02
CA LYS A 109 0.40 -8.86 9.54
C LYS A 109 0.29 -8.95 8.03
N ALA A 110 1.03 -9.88 7.43
CA ALA A 110 0.77 -10.28 6.06
C ALA A 110 -0.45 -11.22 6.00
N VAL A 111 -1.19 -11.16 4.91
CA VAL A 111 -2.40 -11.95 4.69
C VAL A 111 -2.38 -12.62 3.33
N LYS A 112 -2.98 -13.80 3.28
CA LYS A 112 -3.24 -14.56 2.06
C LYS A 112 -4.63 -15.17 2.18
N PHE A 113 -5.54 -14.74 1.30
CA PHE A 113 -6.89 -15.26 1.21
C PHE A 113 -7.00 -16.16 -0.01
N THR A 114 -7.30 -17.44 0.20
CA THR A 114 -7.52 -18.44 -0.85
C THR A 114 -9.01 -18.69 -1.00
N TYR A 115 -9.55 -18.54 -2.21
CA TYR A 115 -11.00 -18.56 -2.41
C TYR A 115 -11.59 -19.93 -2.73
N ASN A 116 -10.80 -21.00 -2.95
CA ASN A 116 -11.42 -22.31 -3.22
C ASN A 116 -10.50 -23.55 -3.13
N THR A 117 -10.06 -23.88 -1.94
CA THR A 117 -9.87 -25.29 -1.61
C THR A 117 -10.77 -25.67 -0.45
N SER A 118 -11.22 -26.92 -0.46
CA SER A 118 -11.69 -27.61 0.74
C SER A 118 -10.91 -27.08 1.94
N LEU A 119 -11.61 -26.76 3.05
CA LEU A 119 -11.09 -26.06 4.25
C LEU A 119 -9.73 -26.55 4.81
N ASN A 120 -9.13 -27.61 4.24
CA ASN A 120 -7.89 -28.28 4.61
C ASN A 120 -6.95 -28.64 3.43
N ASN A 121 -7.02 -28.04 2.22
CA ASN A 121 -6.01 -28.37 1.20
C ASN A 121 -4.69 -27.62 1.45
N ASN A 122 -3.68 -28.34 1.93
CA ASN A 122 -2.38 -27.78 2.26
C ASN A 122 -1.60 -27.27 1.03
N SER A 123 -1.93 -27.74 -0.19
CA SER A 123 -1.25 -27.31 -1.43
C SER A 123 -1.57 -25.88 -1.84
N ASP A 124 -2.74 -25.35 -1.46
CA ASP A 124 -3.12 -23.95 -1.76
C ASP A 124 -2.41 -22.94 -0.86
N ARG A 125 -1.82 -23.44 0.22
CA ARG A 125 -0.99 -22.67 1.14
C ARG A 125 0.47 -22.64 0.71
N GLU A 126 0.86 -23.32 -0.38
CA GLU A 126 2.21 -23.16 -0.90
C GLU A 126 2.44 -21.68 -1.27
N ASP A 127 3.38 -21.06 -0.57
CA ASP A 127 3.75 -19.66 -0.74
C ASP A 127 4.38 -19.48 -2.12
N LYS A 128 3.55 -19.09 -3.10
CA LYS A 128 4.03 -18.72 -4.43
C LYS A 128 4.99 -17.52 -4.36
N ASN A 129 4.86 -16.68 -3.32
CA ASN A 129 5.74 -15.55 -3.04
C ASN A 129 6.01 -15.45 -1.53
N ASP A 130 7.26 -15.19 -1.13
CA ASP A 130 7.57 -14.75 0.24
C ASP A 130 7.09 -13.29 0.41
N ILE A 131 5.80 -13.13 0.70
CA ILE A 131 5.19 -11.82 0.85
C ILE A 131 5.65 -11.09 2.12
N THR A 132 6.38 -11.77 3.02
CA THR A 132 6.88 -11.18 4.26
C THR A 132 8.17 -10.41 4.08
N ASN A 133 8.91 -10.67 3.00
CA ASN A 133 10.23 -10.10 2.76
C ASN A 133 10.37 -9.38 1.40
N LEU A 134 9.30 -8.76 0.90
CA LEU A 134 9.34 -8.03 -0.37
C LEU A 134 10.23 -6.78 -0.32
N ASN A 135 10.97 -6.50 -1.38
CA ASN A 135 11.54 -5.18 -1.62
C ASN A 135 10.46 -4.18 -2.10
N ILE A 136 10.78 -2.89 -2.21
CA ILE A 136 9.79 -1.88 -2.63
C ILE A 136 9.15 -2.23 -3.98
N LYS A 137 9.92 -2.65 -4.98
CA LYS A 137 9.37 -2.88 -6.32
C LYS A 137 8.43 -4.08 -6.33
N GLU A 138 8.82 -5.15 -5.65
CA GLU A 138 7.99 -6.33 -5.47
C GLU A 138 6.70 -6.00 -4.72
N LEU A 139 6.79 -5.22 -3.64
CA LEU A 139 5.65 -4.74 -2.86
C LEU A 139 4.68 -3.91 -3.71
N LEU A 140 5.20 -2.92 -4.45
CA LEU A 140 4.37 -2.05 -5.28
C LEU A 140 3.75 -2.81 -6.44
N ARG A 141 4.49 -3.73 -7.07
CA ARG A 141 3.99 -4.59 -8.13
C ARG A 141 2.87 -5.51 -7.64
N LEU A 142 3.04 -6.12 -6.48
CA LEU A 142 2.00 -6.95 -5.83
C LEU A 142 0.72 -6.14 -5.61
N HIS A 143 0.85 -4.84 -5.30
CA HIS A 143 -0.27 -4.00 -4.90
C HIS A 143 -0.85 -3.08 -5.97
N ASN A 144 -0.29 -3.04 -7.18
CA ASN A 144 -0.78 -2.25 -8.32
C ASN A 144 -2.28 -2.41 -8.56
N ASP A 145 -2.75 -3.65 -8.51
CA ASP A 145 -4.12 -4.02 -8.82
C ASP A 145 -4.92 -4.43 -7.58
N SER A 146 -4.51 -4.02 -6.36
CA SER A 146 -5.16 -4.49 -5.12
C SER A 146 -6.66 -4.24 -5.12
N PHE A 147 -7.11 -3.03 -5.50
CA PHE A 147 -8.54 -2.72 -5.59
C PHE A 147 -9.26 -3.62 -6.60
N VAL A 148 -8.66 -3.84 -7.78
CA VAL A 148 -9.22 -4.68 -8.85
C VAL A 148 -9.32 -6.13 -8.38
N ASN A 149 -8.26 -6.64 -7.75
CA ASN A 149 -8.18 -7.99 -7.20
C ASN A 149 -9.27 -8.22 -6.16
N TRP A 150 -9.41 -7.32 -5.19
CA TRP A 150 -10.46 -7.42 -4.17
C TRP A 150 -11.86 -7.30 -4.76
N ARG A 151 -12.07 -6.35 -5.68
CA ARG A 151 -13.37 -6.11 -6.32
C ARG A 151 -13.88 -7.33 -7.07
N TYR A 152 -13.02 -7.97 -7.87
CA TYR A 152 -13.39 -9.08 -8.74
C TYR A 152 -13.11 -10.45 -8.12
N SER A 153 -12.65 -10.50 -6.87
CA SER A 153 -12.31 -11.74 -6.15
C SER A 153 -13.41 -12.81 -6.17
N TYR A 154 -14.67 -12.37 -6.08
CA TYR A 154 -15.85 -13.24 -6.09
C TYR A 154 -16.33 -13.64 -7.50
N GLU A 155 -15.79 -13.01 -8.54
CA GLU A 155 -16.14 -13.28 -9.94
C GLU A 155 -15.15 -14.26 -10.60
N VAL A 156 -14.00 -14.52 -9.96
CA VAL A 156 -12.98 -15.43 -10.46
C VAL A 156 -13.46 -16.88 -10.36
N LYS A 157 -13.65 -17.53 -11.51
CA LYS A 157 -14.01 -18.95 -11.60
C LYS A 157 -12.83 -19.92 -11.42
N ASN A 158 -11.62 -19.39 -11.24
CA ASN A 158 -10.41 -20.19 -11.08
C ASN A 158 -10.22 -20.62 -9.63
N TYR A 159 -10.18 -21.94 -9.40
CA TYR A 159 -10.07 -22.57 -8.09
C TYR A 159 -8.75 -22.26 -7.35
N THR A 160 -7.70 -21.79 -8.05
CA THR A 160 -6.39 -21.49 -7.44
C THR A 160 -6.16 -20.00 -7.17
N TYR A 161 -7.21 -19.18 -7.13
CA TYR A 161 -7.08 -17.73 -6.94
C TYR A 161 -6.84 -17.37 -5.47
N SER A 162 -5.75 -16.63 -5.23
CA SER A 162 -5.41 -16.11 -3.91
C SER A 162 -5.13 -14.61 -3.97
N ILE A 163 -5.56 -13.90 -2.93
CA ILE A 163 -5.22 -12.49 -2.71
C ILE A 163 -4.20 -12.39 -1.60
N GLU A 164 -3.06 -11.77 -1.90
CA GLU A 164 -1.97 -11.56 -0.96
C GLU A 164 -1.84 -10.07 -0.64
N PHE A 165 -1.68 -9.73 0.64
CA PHE A 165 -1.46 -8.35 1.07
C PHE A 165 -0.54 -8.27 2.29
N ASN A 166 0.49 -7.40 2.26
CA ASN A 166 1.34 -7.20 3.42
C ASN A 166 1.08 -5.84 4.07
N PHE A 167 0.26 -5.84 5.13
CA PHE A 167 -0.11 -4.61 5.84
C PHE A 167 1.08 -3.90 6.47
N LYS A 168 2.07 -4.64 6.98
CA LYS A 168 3.26 -4.03 7.58
C LYS A 168 4.13 -3.35 6.54
N LEU A 169 4.46 -4.03 5.45
CA LEU A 169 5.35 -3.47 4.44
C LEU A 169 4.72 -2.28 3.72
N ILE A 170 3.42 -2.32 3.40
CA ILE A 170 2.76 -1.14 2.81
C ILE A 170 2.68 0.03 3.79
N ASP A 171 2.51 -0.25 5.09
CA ASP A 171 2.52 0.76 6.14
C ASP A 171 3.87 1.47 6.24
N ASP A 172 4.97 0.70 6.28
CA ASP A 172 6.34 1.23 6.23
C ASP A 172 6.59 2.10 5.00
N PHE A 173 6.07 1.65 3.85
CA PHE A 173 6.19 2.38 2.61
C PHE A 173 5.44 3.72 2.67
N VAL A 174 4.18 3.71 3.12
CA VAL A 174 3.38 4.94 3.26
C VAL A 174 4.02 5.91 4.27
N GLU A 175 4.52 5.44 5.41
CA GLU A 175 5.26 6.29 6.35
C GLU A 175 6.51 6.89 5.72
N SER A 176 7.21 6.13 4.88
CA SER A 176 8.40 6.60 4.16
C SER A 176 8.07 7.69 3.13
N LEU A 177 6.91 7.61 2.49
CA LEU A 177 6.40 8.67 1.61
C LEU A 177 6.08 9.93 2.41
N ILE A 178 5.35 9.79 3.54
CA ILE A 178 5.00 10.90 4.42
C ILE A 178 6.25 11.63 4.89
N GLU A 179 7.23 10.90 5.45
CA GLU A 179 8.49 11.47 5.91
C GLU A 179 9.25 12.16 4.78
N THR A 180 9.21 11.61 3.57
CA THR A 180 9.84 12.24 2.41
C THR A 180 9.16 13.58 2.09
N ILE A 181 7.82 13.61 2.03
CA ILE A 181 7.03 14.80 1.71
C ILE A 181 7.20 15.89 2.77
N GLU A 182 7.16 15.54 4.06
CA GLU A 182 7.35 16.50 5.15
C GLU A 182 8.72 17.18 5.11
N ASN A 183 9.74 16.47 4.62
CA ASN A 183 11.08 17.02 4.43
C ASN A 183 11.22 17.90 3.17
N GLU A 184 10.31 17.80 2.19
CA GLU A 184 10.32 18.68 1.00
C GLU A 184 9.48 19.95 1.21
N ILE A 185 8.51 19.94 2.14
CA ILE A 185 7.60 21.07 2.40
C ILE A 185 8.14 22.01 3.49
N ARG A 186 9.08 21.56 4.33
CA ARG A 186 9.77 22.37 5.35
C ARG A 186 10.88 23.21 4.74
#